data_AF-A0A1Y4KU96-F1
#
_entry.id   AF-A0A1Y4KU96-F1
#
_cell.length_a   1.000
_cell.length_b   1.000
_cell.length_c   1.000
_cell.angle_alpha   90.00
_cell.angle_beta   90.00
_cell.angle_gamma   90.00
#
_symmetry.space_group_name_H-M   'P 1'
#
loop_
_entity.id
_entity.type
_entity.pdbx_description
1 polymer ?
#
loop_
_entity_poly.entity_id
_entity_poly.type
_entity_poly.pdbx_seq_one_letter_code
_entity_poly.pdbx_strand_id
1 'polypeptide(L)' 'MLANEKIQVSFPELIHTDVTEIVELECYKALGKIKAILEDNTLADSECFQQIEEIVCAFEALGSNGGSRHDFG' A
#
# COMPACT_ATOMS: atom_id res chain seq x y z
N MET A 1 -22.90 -1.20 -32.43
CA MET A 1 -21.46 -1.53 -32.38
C MET A 1 -20.74 -0.34 -31.76
N LEU A 2 -20.27 -0.47 -30.52
CA LEU A 2 -19.45 0.54 -29.82
C LEU A 2 -17.99 0.08 -29.66
N ALA A 3 -17.65 -1.09 -30.21
CA ALA A 3 -16.42 -1.83 -29.89
C ALA A 3 -15.11 -1.13 -30.31
N ASN A 4 -15.17 -0.12 -31.18
CA ASN A 4 -14.00 0.63 -31.68
C ASN A 4 -14.09 2.13 -31.39
N GLU A 5 -15.02 2.56 -30.55
CA GLU A 5 -15.22 3.96 -30.20
C GLU A 5 -14.35 4.32 -29.00
N LYS A 6 -13.63 5.45 -29.07
CA LYS A 6 -12.81 5.93 -27.96
C LYS A 6 -13.74 6.53 -26.90
N ILE A 7 -13.95 5.81 -25.80
CA ILE A 7 -14.70 6.32 -24.65
C ILE A 7 -13.76 7.11 -23.76
N GLN A 8 -14.09 8.37 -23.52
CA GLN A 8 -13.40 9.23 -22.55
C GLN A 8 -14.38 9.60 -21.44
N VAL A 9 -13.99 9.32 -20.19
CA VAL A 9 -14.76 9.67 -19.00
C VAL A 9 -14.00 10.75 -18.25
N SER A 10 -14.66 11.87 -17.96
CA SER A 10 -14.15 12.91 -17.09
C SER A 10 -15.03 13.03 -15.85
N PHE A 11 -14.41 13.35 -14.72
CA PHE A 11 -15.08 13.55 -13.44
C PHE A 11 -14.86 15.01 -13.00
N PRO A 12 -15.60 15.96 -13.60
CA PRO A 12 -15.41 17.39 -13.37
C PRO A 12 -15.82 17.86 -11.96
N GLU A 13 -16.36 17.00 -11.10
CA GLU A 13 -16.61 17.33 -9.71
C GLU A 13 -15.56 16.78 -8.74
N LEU A 14 -14.65 15.92 -9.21
CA LEU A 14 -13.49 15.46 -8.44
C LEU A 14 -12.34 16.49 -8.41
N ILE A 15 -12.55 17.71 -8.90
CA ILE A 15 -11.53 18.78 -8.93
C ILE A 15 -11.09 19.18 -7.52
N HIS A 16 -11.98 19.01 -6.53
CA HIS A 16 -11.71 19.32 -5.12
C HIS A 16 -11.17 18.14 -4.32
N THR A 17 -11.09 16.97 -4.93
CA THR A 17 -10.44 15.82 -4.33
C THR A 17 -8.96 15.97 -4.62
N ASP A 18 -8.19 16.49 -3.67
CA ASP A 18 -6.75 16.47 -3.79
C ASP A 18 -6.31 15.01 -3.74
N VAL A 19 -6.15 14.41 -4.92
CA VAL A 19 -5.69 13.03 -5.08
C VAL A 19 -4.36 12.85 -4.34
N THR A 20 -3.57 13.91 -4.21
CA THR A 20 -2.35 13.95 -3.41
C THR A 20 -2.65 13.72 -1.93
N GLU A 21 -3.63 14.42 -1.34
CA GLU A 21 -4.02 14.20 0.07
C GLU A 21 -4.52 12.77 0.31
N ILE A 22 -5.27 12.20 -0.63
CA ILE A 22 -5.72 10.80 -0.51
C ILE A 22 -4.54 9.83 -0.53
N VAL A 23 -3.61 10.01 -1.46
CA VAL A 23 -2.40 9.15 -1.56
C VAL A 23 -1.52 9.33 -0.33
N GLU A 24 -1.34 10.56 0.14
CA GLU A 24 -0.58 10.86 1.36
C GLU A 24 -1.20 10.21 2.60
N LEU A 25 -2.53 10.23 2.73
CA LEU A 25 -3.24 9.59 3.83
C LEU A 25 -3.05 8.07 3.83
N GLU A 26 -3.12 7.42 2.67
CA GLU A 26 -2.91 5.98 2.56
C GLU A 26 -1.45 5.59 2.83
N CYS A 27 -0.48 6.37 2.33
CA CYS A 27 0.94 6.22 2.68
C CYS A 27 1.16 6.36 4.19
N TYR A 28 0.52 7.36 4.83
CA TYR A 28 0.63 7.58 6.26
C TYR A 28 0.06 6.42 7.09
N LYS A 29 -1.09 5.85 6.68
CA LYS A 29 -1.66 4.64 7.30
C LYS A 29 -0.73 3.45 7.18
N ALA A 30 -0.08 3.27 6.03
CA ALA A 30 0.92 2.22 5.81
C ALA A 30 2.07 2.36 6.81
N LEU A 31 2.67 3.55 6.88
CA LEU A 31 3.76 3.87 7.80
C LEU A 31 3.36 3.68 9.26
N GLY A 32 2.11 4.00 9.63
CA GLY A 32 1.56 3.76 10.96
C GLY A 32 1.51 2.27 11.33
N LYS A 33 1.10 1.40 10.39
CA LYS A 33 1.09 -0.06 10.59
C LYS A 33 2.51 -0.61 10.74
N ILE A 34 3.44 -0.15 9.90
CA ILE A 34 4.86 -0.53 9.96
C ILE A 34 5.46 -0.19 11.32
N LYS A 35 5.22 1.04 11.80
CA LYS A 35 5.68 1.48 13.13
C LYS A 35 5.11 0.60 14.25
N ALA A 36 3.82 0.26 14.20
CA ALA A 36 3.20 -0.60 15.21
C ALA A 36 3.80 -2.02 15.23
N ILE A 37 4.06 -2.59 14.05
CA ILE A 37 4.75 -3.89 13.91
C ILE A 37 6.14 -3.81 14.53
N LEU A 38 6.93 -2.77 14.22
CA LEU A 38 8.30 -2.60 14.74
C LEU A 38 8.36 -2.29 16.25
N GLU A 39 7.33 -1.68 16.82
CA GLU A 39 7.28 -1.32 18.24
C GLU A 39 6.77 -2.46 19.14
N ASP A 40 6.32 -3.56 18.55
CA ASP A 40 5.90 -4.74 19.29
C ASP A 40 7.11 -5.53 19.83
N ASN A 41 7.52 -5.18 21.05
CA ASN A 41 8.63 -5.81 21.77
C ASN A 41 8.27 -7.17 22.40
N THR A 42 7.07 -7.70 22.13
CA THR A 42 6.68 -9.04 22.59
C THR A 42 7.14 -10.15 21.65
N LEU A 43 7.65 -9.78 20.47
CA LEU A 43 8.11 -10.69 19.42
C LEU A 43 9.63 -10.93 19.54
N ALA A 44 10.06 -12.18 19.37
CA ALA A 44 11.47 -12.60 19.46
C ALA A 44 12.23 -12.37 18.13
N ASP A 45 13.56 -12.31 18.14
CA ASP A 45 14.40 -12.03 16.95
C ASP A 45 14.13 -12.95 15.73
N SER A 46 13.63 -14.18 15.94
CA SER A 46 13.22 -15.10 14.87
C SER A 46 11.92 -14.67 14.15
N GLU A 47 11.13 -13.79 14.75
CA GLU A 47 9.87 -13.25 14.23
C GLU A 47 10.09 -11.92 13.48
N CYS A 48 11.31 -11.38 13.48
CA CYS A 48 11.70 -10.16 12.76
C CYS A 48 11.48 -10.30 11.23
N PHE A 49 11.65 -11.50 10.67
CA PHE A 49 11.31 -11.76 9.26
C PHE A 49 9.80 -11.74 9.01
N GLN A 50 9.00 -12.21 9.96
CA GLN A 50 7.54 -12.16 9.87
C GLN A 50 7.05 -10.70 9.90
N GLN A 51 7.64 -9.87 10.76
CA GLN A 51 7.38 -8.43 10.82
C GLN A 51 7.74 -7.73 9.50
N ILE A 52 8.86 -8.08 8.88
CA ILE A 52 9.26 -7.54 7.57
C ILE A 52 8.28 -7.98 6.47
N GLU A 53 7.82 -9.23 6.47
CA GLU A 53 6.80 -9.70 5.52
C GLU A 53 5.46 -8.97 5.70
N GLU A 54 5.01 -8.74 6.93
CA GLU A 54 3.79 -7.97 7.19
C GLU A 54 3.89 -6.53 6.68
N ILE A 55 5.07 -5.93 6.78
CA ILE A 55 5.37 -4.62 6.19
C ILE A 55 5.23 -4.67 4.67
N VAL A 56 5.79 -5.70 4.01
CA VAL A 56 5.69 -5.88 2.55
C VAL A 56 4.23 -6.09 2.13
N CYS A 57 3.47 -6.95 2.81
CA CYS A 57 2.04 -7.16 2.55
C CYS A 57 1.22 -5.87 2.70
N ALA A 58 1.56 -5.00 3.66
CA ALA A 58 0.89 -3.71 3.82
C ALA A 58 1.10 -2.77 2.62
N PHE A 59 2.28 -2.80 2.00
CA PHE A 59 2.54 -2.07 0.75
C PHE A 59 1.86 -2.71 -0.46
N GLU A 60 1.80 -4.04 -0.54
CA GLU A 60 1.10 -4.75 -1.61
C GLU A 60 -0.40 -4.46 -1.62
N ALA A 61 -1.02 -4.42 -0.44
CA ALA A 61 -2.43 -4.06 -0.30
C ALA A 61 -2.75 -2.64 -0.81
N LEU A 62 -1.75 -1.76 -0.86
CA LEU A 62 -1.86 -0.40 -1.41
C LEU A 62 -1.52 -0.33 -2.91
N GLY A 63 -1.23 -1.46 -3.54
CA GLY A 63 -0.95 -1.55 -4.98
C GLY A 63 0.54 -1.53 -5.35
N SER A 64 1.45 -1.60 -4.38
CA SER A 64 2.87 -1.88 -4.65
C SER A 64 3.05 -3.33 -5.11
N ASN A 65 4.08 -3.66 -5.88
CA ASN A 65 4.33 -5.05 -6.28
C ASN A 65 5.08 -5.88 -5.22
N GLY A 66 5.38 -5.31 -4.05
CA GLY A 66 6.11 -5.98 -2.96
C GLY A 66 7.62 -6.14 -3.21
N GLY A 67 8.06 -6.05 -4.46
CA GLY A 67 9.42 -6.37 -4.90
C GLY A 67 9.56 -7.83 -5.35
N SER A 68 10.78 -8.25 -5.73
CA SER A 68 11.00 -9.62 -6.25
C SER A 68 11.55 -10.62 -5.23
N ARG A 69 11.81 -10.20 -3.99
CA ARG A 69 12.40 -11.04 -2.94
C ARG A 69 11.41 -11.27 -1.81
N HIS A 70 10.67 -12.37 -1.88
CA HIS A 70 9.87 -12.94 -0.79
C HIS A 70 10.49 -14.24 -0.24
N ASP A 71 11.78 -14.47 -0.47
CA ASP A 71 12.47 -15.66 0.03
C ASP A 71 12.99 -15.41 1.44
N PHE A 72 12.06 -15.45 2.41
CA PHE A 72 12.38 -15.51 3.83
C PHE A 72 12.37 -17.00 4.21
N GLY A 73 13.53 -17.64 4.06
CA GLY A 73 13.72 -19.09 4.25
C GLY A 73 13.46 -19.60 5.66
#